data_AF-A0A3N5UZH5-F1
#
_entry.id   AF-A0A3N5UZH5-F1
#
_cell.length_a   1.000
_cell.length_b   1.000
_cell.length_c   1.000
_cell.angle_alpha   90.00
_cell.angle_beta   90.00
_cell.angle_gamma   90.00
#
_symmetry.space_group_name_H-M   'P 1'
#
loop_
_entity.id
_entity.type
_entity.pdbx_description
1 polymer ?
#
loop_
_entity_poly.entity_id
_entity_poly.type
_entity_poly.pdbx_seq_one_letter_code
_entity_poly.pdbx_strand_id
1 'polypeptide(L)'
;MRFIAGIPKGIVCFLGNLLGILIYYNDYPHRRIVKRNLKFAYPEWADGEVRRVSRRVFQNLGITILEILQMAFFSKEDFLRYIRIKGEEHLLNAVERGKGIVIISAHLGNWEAASLVSPCYFGYPGTVVARNIESGVVNK
;
A
#
# COMPACT_ATOMS: atom_id res chain seq x y z
N MET A 1 -1.26 23.55 -3.45
CA MET A 1 -1.03 22.11 -3.21
C MET A 1 -2.05 21.17 -3.88
N ARG A 2 -3.20 21.63 -4.41
CA ARG A 2 -4.12 20.82 -5.26
C ARG A 2 -3.50 20.20 -6.52
N PHE A 3 -2.36 20.73 -6.98
CA PHE A 3 -1.66 20.23 -8.17
C PHE A 3 -1.18 18.79 -7.99
N ILE A 4 -0.66 18.43 -6.81
CA ILE A 4 -0.16 17.07 -6.53
C ILE A 4 -1.32 16.06 -6.52
N ALA A 5 -2.44 16.43 -5.88
CA ALA A 5 -3.66 15.62 -5.89
C ALA A 5 -4.24 15.43 -7.31
N GLY A 6 -4.07 16.42 -8.19
CA GLY A 6 -4.55 16.39 -9.56
C GLY A 6 -3.67 15.62 -10.55
N ILE A 7 -2.49 15.10 -10.15
CA ILE A 7 -1.61 14.37 -11.07
C ILE A 7 -2.32 13.10 -11.56
N PRO A 8 -2.45 12.90 -12.89
CA PRO A 8 -3.04 11.70 -13.45
C PRO A 8 -2.36 10.42 -12.97
N LYS A 9 -3.15 9.39 -12.65
CA LYS A 9 -2.64 8.08 -12.20
C LYS A 9 -1.62 7.45 -13.15
N GLY A 10 -1.79 7.63 -14.46
CA GLY A 10 -0.83 7.12 -15.45
C GLY A 10 0.59 7.65 -15.22
N ILE A 11 0.73 8.93 -14.84
CA ILE A 11 2.02 9.57 -14.56
C ILE A 11 2.58 9.05 -13.23
N VAL A 12 1.73 8.96 -12.19
CA VAL A 12 2.13 8.39 -10.88
C VAL A 12 2.62 6.95 -11.05
N CYS A 13 1.89 6.13 -11.79
CA CYS A 13 2.27 4.76 -12.08
C CYS A 13 3.58 4.69 -12.88
N PHE A 14 3.76 5.54 -13.90
CA PHE A 14 4.97 5.56 -14.71
C PHE A 14 6.20 5.95 -13.89
N LEU A 15 6.14 7.07 -13.17
CA LEU A 15 7.23 7.55 -12.32
C LEU A 15 7.52 6.57 -11.18
N GLY A 16 6.47 5.99 -10.58
CA GLY A 16 6.58 4.99 -9.53
C GLY A 16 7.26 3.71 -10.04
N ASN A 17 6.98 3.32 -11.29
CA ASN A 17 7.65 2.18 -11.92
C ASN A 17 9.15 2.46 -12.11
N LEU A 18 9.52 3.65 -12.60
CA LEU A 18 10.91 4.07 -12.75
C LEU A 18 11.64 4.12 -11.40
N LEU A 19 11.00 4.70 -10.38
CA LEU A 19 11.51 4.73 -9.02
C LEU A 19 11.73 3.31 -8.48
N GLY A 20 10.77 2.42 -8.67
CA GLY A 20 10.88 1.03 -8.26
C GLY A 20 12.01 0.28 -8.97
N ILE A 21 12.24 0.54 -10.26
CA ILE A 21 13.39 0.00 -10.99
C ILE A 21 14.71 0.51 -10.40
N LEU A 22 14.80 1.80 -10.10
CA LEU A 22 15.98 2.40 -9.47
C LEU A 22 16.27 1.75 -8.11
N ILE A 23 15.25 1.60 -7.26
CA ILE A 23 15.38 0.93 -5.96
C ILE A 23 15.80 -0.53 -6.16
N TYR A 24 15.20 -1.25 -7.11
CA TYR A 24 15.53 -2.66 -7.38
C TYR A 24 17.02 -2.86 -7.69
N TYR A 25 17.66 -1.93 -8.40
CA TYR A 25 19.08 -2.06 -8.74
C TYR A 25 20.03 -1.65 -7.61
N ASN A 26 19.64 -0.68 -6.79
CA ASN A 26 20.47 -0.16 -5.70
C ASN A 26 20.31 -0.94 -4.39
N ASP A 27 19.09 -1.39 -4.06
CA ASP A 27 18.77 -2.05 -2.80
C ASP A 27 18.99 -3.57 -2.86
N TYR A 28 20.27 -3.94 -2.94
CA TYR A 28 20.69 -5.34 -3.03
C TYR A 28 20.22 -6.20 -1.84
N PRO A 29 20.32 -5.76 -0.58
CA PRO A 29 19.90 -6.54 0.58
C PRO A 29 18.42 -6.91 0.55
N HIS A 30 17.52 -5.94 0.36
CA HIS A 30 16.08 -6.22 0.33
C HIS A 30 15.69 -7.03 -0.90
N ARG A 31 16.36 -6.82 -2.04
CA ARG A 31 16.15 -7.67 -3.23
C ARG A 31 16.46 -9.14 -2.96
N ARG A 32 17.49 -9.44 -2.17
CA ARG A 32 17.80 -10.83 -1.77
C ARG A 32 16.71 -11.42 -0.88
N ILE A 33 16.17 -10.63 0.06
CA ILE A 33 15.06 -11.03 0.92
C ILE A 33 13.82 -11.36 0.08
N VAL A 34 13.43 -10.47 -0.83
CA VAL A 34 12.29 -10.70 -1.73
C VAL A 34 12.45 -11.98 -2.53
N LYS A 35 13.62 -12.22 -3.13
CA LYS A 35 13.87 -13.46 -3.89
C LYS A 35 13.80 -14.71 -3.02
N ARG A 36 14.36 -14.66 -1.80
CA ARG A 36 14.29 -15.78 -0.85
C ARG A 36 12.85 -16.08 -0.46
N ASN A 37 12.07 -15.05 -0.15
CA ASN A 37 10.67 -15.22 0.23
C ASN A 37 9.84 -15.76 -0.94
N LEU A 38 10.09 -15.30 -2.17
CA LEU A 38 9.42 -15.84 -3.37
C LEU A 38 9.78 -17.31 -3.61
N LYS A 39 11.05 -17.71 -3.47
CA LYS A 39 11.44 -19.12 -3.57
C LYS A 39 10.85 -20.00 -2.46
N PHE A 40 10.68 -19.43 -1.27
CA PHE A 40 10.06 -20.15 -0.17
C PHE A 40 8.54 -20.35 -0.39
N ALA A 41 7.85 -19.30 -0.85
CA ALA A 41 6.42 -19.36 -1.12
C ALA A 41 6.06 -20.14 -2.40
N TYR A 42 6.96 -20.14 -3.39
CA TYR A 42 6.79 -20.77 -4.70
C TYR A 42 8.06 -21.57 -5.06
N PRO A 43 8.30 -22.72 -4.40
CA PRO A 43 9.51 -23.52 -4.59
C PRO A 43 9.66 -24.09 -6.01
N GLU A 44 8.57 -24.21 -6.74
CA GLU A 44 8.49 -24.72 -8.12
C GLU A 44 8.87 -23.67 -9.18
N TRP A 45 8.97 -22.39 -8.81
CA TRP A 45 9.27 -21.33 -9.78
C TRP A 45 10.73 -21.38 -10.24
N ALA A 46 10.91 -21.31 -11.55
CA ALA A 46 12.22 -21.11 -12.14
C ALA A 46 12.84 -19.77 -11.70
N ASP A 47 14.16 -19.70 -11.66
CA ASP A 47 14.89 -18.48 -11.27
C ASP A 47 14.53 -17.25 -12.13
N GLY A 48 14.16 -17.47 -13.39
CA GLY A 48 13.67 -16.41 -14.28
C GLY A 48 12.37 -15.78 -13.77
N GLU A 49 11.41 -16.60 -13.34
CA GLU A 49 10.13 -16.15 -12.78
C GLU A 49 10.33 -15.42 -11.45
N VAL A 50 11.16 -15.97 -10.56
CA VAL A 50 11.51 -15.31 -9.29
C VAL A 50 12.14 -13.93 -9.55
N ARG A 51 13.05 -13.80 -10.51
CA ARG A 51 13.64 -12.50 -10.88
C ARG A 51 12.61 -11.54 -11.45
N ARG A 52 11.73 -12.02 -12.34
CA ARG A 52 10.68 -11.23 -12.98
C ARG A 52 9.69 -10.68 -11.95
N VAL A 53 9.20 -11.53 -11.05
CA VAL A 53 8.27 -11.12 -9.99
C VAL A 53 8.97 -10.26 -8.93
N SER A 54 10.23 -10.56 -8.59
CA SER A 54 11.01 -9.70 -7.70
C SER A 54 11.12 -8.28 -8.24
N ARG A 55 11.36 -8.07 -9.55
CA ARG A 55 11.31 -6.73 -10.15
C ARG A 55 9.95 -6.07 -10.00
N ARG A 56 8.86 -6.81 -10.25
CA ARG A 56 7.49 -6.30 -10.12
C ARG A 56 7.14 -5.88 -8.69
N VAL A 57 7.66 -6.58 -7.68
CA VAL A 57 7.49 -6.18 -6.27
C VAL A 57 8.08 -4.79 -6.03
N PHE A 58 9.28 -4.53 -6.52
CA PHE A 58 9.92 -3.21 -6.37
C PHE A 58 9.24 -2.13 -7.21
N GLN A 59 8.76 -2.45 -8.42
CA GLN A 59 7.94 -1.54 -9.22
C GLN A 59 6.67 -1.16 -8.47
N ASN A 60 5.98 -2.13 -7.86
CA ASN A 60 4.81 -1.86 -7.04
C ASN A 60 5.15 -1.02 -5.81
N LEU A 61 6.28 -1.27 -5.15
CA LEU A 61 6.76 -0.46 -4.04
C LEU A 61 6.94 1.02 -4.45
N GLY A 62 7.59 1.27 -5.59
CA GLY A 62 7.77 2.63 -6.10
C GLY A 62 6.46 3.33 -6.44
N ILE A 63 5.49 2.60 -7.01
CA ILE A 63 4.13 3.11 -7.25
C ILE A 63 3.45 3.46 -5.91
N THR A 64 3.46 2.54 -4.94
CA THR A 64 2.86 2.74 -3.63
C THR A 64 3.46 3.94 -2.90
N ILE A 65 4.77 4.17 -2.96
CA ILE A 65 5.41 5.36 -2.37
C ILE A 65 4.81 6.64 -2.97
N LEU A 66 4.71 6.74 -4.30
CA LEU A 66 4.16 7.94 -4.93
C LEU A 66 2.66 8.09 -4.70
N GLU A 67 1.91 6.99 -4.64
CA GLU A 67 0.49 7.02 -4.28
C GLU A 67 0.29 7.55 -2.85
N ILE A 68 1.09 7.09 -1.87
CA ILE A 68 1.03 7.58 -0.49
C ILE A 68 1.33 9.09 -0.44
N LEU A 69 2.38 9.53 -1.13
CA LEU A 69 2.73 10.95 -1.22
C LEU A 69 1.62 11.78 -1.88
N GLN A 70 0.96 11.25 -2.91
CA GLN A 70 -0.16 11.91 -3.56
C GLN A 70 -1.39 11.98 -2.65
N MET A 71 -1.70 10.87 -1.96
CA MET A 71 -2.85 10.74 -1.06
C MET A 71 -2.78 11.69 0.14
N ALA A 72 -1.58 12.07 0.59
CA ALA A 72 -1.41 13.08 1.63
C ALA A 72 -2.04 14.45 1.27
N PHE A 73 -2.34 14.69 -0.01
CA PHE A 73 -2.99 15.91 -0.50
C PHE A 73 -4.44 15.71 -0.95
N PHE A 74 -5.00 14.49 -0.83
CA PHE A 74 -6.38 14.21 -1.22
C PHE A 74 -7.38 14.79 -0.22
N SER A 75 -8.50 15.33 -0.74
CA SER A 75 -9.70 15.46 0.06
C SER A 75 -10.37 14.09 0.26
N LYS A 76 -11.35 14.02 1.16
CA LYS A 76 -12.19 12.82 1.34
C LYS A 76 -12.81 12.39 0.01
N GLU A 77 -13.33 13.35 -0.77
CA GLU A 77 -13.97 13.11 -2.06
C GLU A 77 -12.96 12.63 -3.12
N ASP A 78 -11.75 13.17 -3.13
CA ASP A 78 -10.67 12.70 -4.01
C ASP A 78 -10.31 11.25 -3.72
N PHE A 79 -10.17 10.89 -2.44
CA PHE A 79 -9.89 9.52 -2.03
C PHE A 79 -11.01 8.55 -2.45
N LEU A 80 -12.26 8.89 -2.14
CA LEU A 80 -13.43 8.04 -2.45
C LEU A 80 -13.60 7.79 -3.95
N ARG A 81 -13.22 8.75 -4.82
CA ARG A 81 -13.22 8.56 -6.28
C ARG A 81 -12.31 7.44 -6.78
N TYR A 82 -11.31 7.05 -5.98
CA TYR A 82 -10.32 6.07 -6.37
C TYR A 82 -10.47 4.72 -5.67
N ILE A 83 -11.46 4.57 -4.80
CA ILE A 83 -11.69 3.37 -4.01
C ILE A 83 -12.93 2.64 -4.51
N ARG A 84 -12.80 1.32 -4.62
CA ARG A 84 -13.93 0.41 -4.80
C ARG A 84 -13.81 -0.70 -3.77
N ILE A 85 -14.85 -0.87 -2.97
CA ILE A 85 -14.91 -1.90 -1.94
C ILE A 85 -15.65 -3.11 -2.50
N LYS A 86 -15.14 -4.31 -2.24
CA LYS A 86 -15.80 -5.57 -2.53
C LYS A 86 -16.08 -6.26 -1.19
N GLY A 87 -17.31 -6.73 -0.97
CA GLY A 87 -17.71 -7.30 0.33
C GLY A 87 -18.05 -6.24 1.38
N GLU A 88 -18.49 -5.05 0.96
CA GLU A 88 -18.87 -3.94 1.84
C GLU A 88 -19.97 -4.33 2.83
N GLU A 89 -20.89 -5.19 2.40
CA GLU A 89 -21.99 -5.74 3.18
C GLU A 89 -21.50 -6.45 4.45
N HIS A 90 -20.32 -7.07 4.42
CA HIS A 90 -19.76 -7.72 5.61
C HIS A 90 -19.41 -6.71 6.69
N LEU A 91 -18.91 -5.54 6.31
CA LEU A 91 -18.56 -4.50 7.25
C LEU A 91 -19.82 -3.82 7.80
N LEU A 92 -20.77 -3.47 6.93
CA LEU A 92 -22.04 -2.86 7.35
C LEU A 92 -22.79 -3.76 8.35
N ASN A 93 -22.91 -5.05 8.04
CA ASN A 93 -23.52 -6.04 8.93
C ASN A 93 -22.77 -6.18 10.27
N ALA A 94 -21.44 -6.00 10.27
CA ALA A 94 -20.65 -6.04 11.50
C ALA A 94 -20.84 -4.78 12.35
N VAL A 95 -20.98 -3.61 11.72
CA VAL A 95 -21.30 -2.34 12.40
C VAL A 95 -22.66 -2.44 13.08
N GLU A 96 -23.69 -2.92 12.38
CA GLU A 96 -25.06 -3.06 12.91
C GLU A 96 -25.14 -3.96 14.15
N ARG A 97 -24.24 -4.94 14.28
CA ARG A 97 -24.18 -5.82 15.45
C ARG A 97 -23.69 -5.12 16.72
N GLY A 98 -23.08 -3.94 16.62
CA GLY A 98 -22.70 -3.12 17.78
C GLY A 98 -21.61 -3.69 18.68
N LYS A 99 -20.84 -4.68 18.21
CA LYS A 99 -19.79 -5.37 19.00
C LYS A 99 -18.37 -4.83 18.76
N GLY A 100 -18.23 -3.83 17.91
CA GLY A 100 -16.93 -3.39 17.38
C GLY A 100 -16.44 -4.30 16.25
N ILE A 101 -15.40 -3.85 15.56
CA ILE A 101 -14.84 -4.51 14.37
C ILE A 101 -13.32 -4.55 14.49
N VAL A 102 -12.72 -5.70 14.21
CA VAL A 102 -11.28 -5.83 14.02
C VAL A 102 -11.03 -6.08 12.53
N ILE A 103 -10.32 -5.16 11.88
CA ILE A 103 -9.90 -5.28 10.49
C ILE A 103 -8.49 -5.85 10.48
N ILE A 104 -8.30 -6.99 9.83
CA ILE A 104 -6.99 -7.63 9.65
C ILE A 104 -6.56 -7.41 8.20
N SER A 105 -5.34 -6.92 8.02
CA SER A 105 -4.76 -6.68 6.70
C SER A 105 -3.32 -7.21 6.63
N ALA A 106 -2.76 -7.20 5.44
CA ALA A 106 -1.36 -7.50 5.17
C ALA A 106 -0.66 -6.27 4.55
N HIS A 107 0.68 -6.26 4.56
CA HIS A 107 1.47 -5.28 3.80
C HIS A 107 1.39 -5.60 2.29
N LEU A 108 0.21 -5.39 1.71
CA LEU A 108 -0.11 -5.73 0.33
C LEU A 108 -0.69 -4.52 -0.40
N GLY A 109 -0.16 -4.24 -1.59
CA GLY A 109 -0.58 -3.08 -2.37
C GLY A 109 -0.34 -1.78 -1.60
N ASN A 110 -1.31 -0.87 -1.68
CA ASN A 110 -1.31 0.37 -0.90
C ASN A 110 -2.05 0.16 0.43
N TRP A 111 -1.31 -0.23 1.46
CA TRP A 111 -1.87 -0.49 2.78
C TRP A 111 -2.39 0.79 3.46
N GLU A 112 -1.80 1.95 3.15
CA GLU A 112 -2.23 3.24 3.71
C GLU A 112 -3.65 3.61 3.26
N ALA A 113 -3.96 3.31 1.99
CA ALA A 113 -5.31 3.49 1.47
C ALA A 113 -6.33 2.66 2.28
N ALA A 114 -5.99 1.43 2.66
CA ALA A 114 -6.87 0.59 3.47
C ALA A 114 -7.16 1.22 4.84
N SER A 115 -6.17 1.84 5.48
CA SER A 115 -6.34 2.54 6.76
C SER A 115 -7.30 3.73 6.65
N LEU A 116 -7.28 4.44 5.52
CA LEU A 116 -8.16 5.60 5.27
C LEU A 116 -9.60 5.22 4.92
N VAL A 117 -9.87 3.97 4.52
CA VAL A 117 -11.23 3.53 4.20
C VAL A 117 -12.16 3.68 5.41
N SER A 118 -11.75 3.33 6.63
CA SER A 118 -12.62 3.44 7.81
C SER A 118 -13.13 4.88 8.05
N PRO A 119 -12.26 5.89 8.24
CA PRO A 119 -12.71 7.25 8.48
C PRO A 119 -13.33 7.91 7.24
N CYS A 120 -12.80 7.66 6.03
CA CYS A 120 -13.27 8.35 4.83
C CYS A 120 -14.52 7.72 4.20
N TYR A 121 -14.67 6.39 4.26
CA TYR A 121 -15.81 5.71 3.64
C TYR A 121 -16.93 5.46 4.66
N PHE A 122 -16.61 4.86 5.80
CA PHE A 122 -17.62 4.46 6.78
C PHE A 122 -17.93 5.54 7.83
N GLY A 123 -17.08 6.57 7.95
CA GLY A 123 -17.28 7.66 8.90
C GLY A 123 -17.01 7.27 10.36
N TYR A 124 -16.40 6.12 10.59
CA TYR A 124 -16.02 5.67 11.94
C TYR A 124 -14.52 5.92 12.18
N PRO A 125 -14.16 6.51 13.34
CA PRO A 125 -12.76 6.64 13.71
C PRO A 125 -12.15 5.24 13.89
N GLY A 126 -11.01 5.02 13.23
CA GLY A 126 -10.23 3.79 13.38
C GLY A 126 -9.11 3.98 14.41
N THR A 127 -8.78 2.92 15.13
CA THR A 127 -7.56 2.86 15.95
C THR A 127 -6.58 1.91 15.29
N VAL A 128 -5.34 2.36 15.07
CA VAL A 128 -4.26 1.56 14.49
C VAL A 128 -3.22 1.31 15.57
N VAL A 129 -2.75 0.07 15.67
CA VAL A 129 -1.63 -0.30 16.53
C VAL A 129 -0.36 -0.24 15.71
N ALA A 130 0.57 0.64 16.10
CA ALA A 130 1.87 0.78 15.45
C ALA A 130 3.00 0.50 16.45
N ARG A 131 4.09 -0.12 15.98
CA ARG A 131 5.33 -0.25 16.74
C ARG A 131 6.10 1.07 16.63
N ASN A 132 6.62 1.57 17.75
CA ASN A 132 7.54 2.71 17.75
C ASN A 132 8.77 2.43 16.88
N ILE A 133 9.09 3.35 15.98
CA ILE A 133 10.27 3.23 15.13
C ILE A 133 11.47 3.73 15.93
N GLU A 134 12.44 2.88 16.25
CA GLU A 134 13.65 3.28 16.97
C GLU A 134 14.53 4.18 16.07
N SER A 135 14.17 5.47 15.99
CA SER A 135 14.79 6.50 15.16
C SER A 135 14.63 7.84 15.86
N GLY A 136 15.71 8.63 15.97
CA GLY A 136 15.69 9.96 16.57
C GLY A 136 14.90 11.02 15.78
N VAL A 137 14.37 10.66 14.60
CA VAL A 137 13.74 11.60 13.65
C VAL A 137 12.25 11.34 13.46
N VAL A 138 11.79 10.09 13.59
CA VAL A 138 10.48 9.67 13.03
C VAL A 138 9.35 9.63 14.07
N ASN A 139 9.64 9.57 15.37
CA ASN A 139 8.61 9.46 16.43
C ASN A 139 8.33 10.79 17.16
N LYS A 140 8.42 11.94 16.49
CA LYS A 140 8.07 13.23 17.11
C LYS A 140 6.65 13.64 16.79
#